data_AF-A0A954UXI1-F1
#
_entry.id   AF-A0A954UXI1-F1
#
_cell.length_a   1.000
_cell.length_b   1.000
_cell.length_c   1.000
_cell.angle_alpha   90.00
_cell.angle_beta   90.00
_cell.angle_gamma   90.00
#
_symmetry.space_group_name_H-M   'P 1'
#
loop_
_entity.id
_entity.type
_entity.pdbx_description
1 polymer ?
#
loop_
_entity_poly.entity_id
_entity_poly.type
_entity_poly.pdbx_seq_one_letter_code
_entity_poly.pdbx_strand_id
1 'polypeptide(L)' 'MSLDVSSILGTGGLIARRLKHYEERPQQLAMAQAVAEAMANERHLIAEAGTGVGKSFAYLVPAILYATEDQV' A
#
# COMPACT_ATOMS: atom_id res chain seq x y z
N MET A 1 -17.61 3.34 0.09
CA MET A 1 -16.51 2.40 0.39
C MET A 1 -15.30 3.24 0.73
N SER A 2 -14.80 3.16 1.97
CA SER A 2 -13.53 3.80 2.32
C SER A 2 -12.40 3.12 1.55
N LEU A 3 -11.49 3.91 0.98
CA LEU A 3 -10.28 3.38 0.36
C LEU A 3 -9.26 3.05 1.46
N ASP A 4 -8.61 1.90 1.32
CA ASP A 4 -7.53 1.47 2.19
C ASP A 4 -6.50 0.67 1.38
N VAL A 5 -5.40 0.31 2.02
CA VAL A 5 -4.33 -0.46 1.38
C VAL A 5 -4.84 -1.79 0.81
N SER A 6 -5.69 -2.51 1.55
CA SER A 6 -6.18 -3.85 1.18
C SER A 6 -7.12 -3.81 -0.03
N SER A 7 -7.99 -2.81 -0.12
CA SER A 7 -8.89 -2.59 -1.25
C SER A 7 -8.16 -2.15 -2.53
N ILE A 8 -6.93 -1.62 -2.41
CA ILE A 8 -6.10 -1.21 -3.55
C ILE A 8 -5.14 -2.33 -4.00
N LEU A 9 -4.42 -2.95 -3.06
CA LEU A 9 -3.33 -3.90 -3.32
C LEU A 9 -3.70 -5.37 -3.05
N GLY A 10 -4.79 -5.67 -2.36
CA GLY A 10 -5.23 -7.04 -2.11
C GLY A 10 -5.74 -7.74 -3.37
N THR A 11 -6.06 -9.03 -3.22
CA THR A 11 -6.67 -9.85 -4.27
C THR A 11 -7.91 -9.16 -4.84
N GLY A 12 -7.91 -8.93 -6.16
CA GLY A 12 -9.01 -8.26 -6.85
C GLY A 12 -9.19 -6.78 -6.47
N GLY A 13 -8.21 -6.16 -5.81
CA GLY A 13 -8.16 -4.74 -5.51
C GLY A 13 -8.01 -3.86 -6.76
N LEU A 14 -8.04 -2.54 -6.57
CA LEU A 14 -8.05 -1.58 -7.69
C LEU A 14 -6.85 -1.74 -8.64
N ILE A 15 -5.65 -2.01 -8.11
CA ILE A 15 -4.47 -2.24 -8.95
C ILE A 15 -4.57 -3.57 -9.69
N ALA A 16 -5.01 -4.64 -9.03
CA ALA A 16 -5.21 -5.95 -9.64
C ALA A 16 -6.20 -5.90 -10.81
N ARG A 17 -7.26 -5.09 -10.69
CA ARG A 17 -8.26 -4.90 -11.76
C ARG A 17 -7.70 -4.16 -12.97
N ARG A 18 -6.70 -3.30 -12.79
CA ARG A 18 -6.16 -2.44 -13.86
C ARG A 18 -4.91 -3.00 -14.53
N LEU A 19 -4.08 -3.74 -13.78
CA LEU A 19 -2.82 -4.28 -14.23
C LEU A 19 -2.93 -5.80 -14.43
N LYS A 20 -2.95 -6.24 -15.70
CA LYS A 20 -3.16 -7.64 -16.11
C LYS A 20 -2.20 -8.66 -15.47
N HIS A 21 -1.00 -8.23 -15.10
CA HIS A 21 0.05 -9.08 -14.52
C HIS A 21 0.34 -8.73 -13.06
N TYR A 22 -0.56 -8.02 -12.39
CA TYR A 22 -0.46 -7.82 -10.96
C TYR A 22 -0.82 -9.12 -10.24
N GLU A 23 0.02 -9.50 -9.31
CA GLU A 23 -0.23 -10.55 -8.33
C GLU A 23 -0.17 -9.92 -6.95
N GLU A 24 -1.06 -10.34 -6.05
CA GLU A 24 -0.93 -9.98 -4.65
C GLU A 24 0.35 -10.61 -4.09
N ARG A 25 1.12 -9.81 -3.34
CA ARG A 25 2.28 -10.30 -2.61
C ARG A 25 2.08 -9.99 -1.12
N PRO A 26 2.01 -11.00 -0.24
CA PRO A 26 1.76 -10.76 1.19
C PRO A 26 2.76 -9.79 1.83
N GLN A 27 4.04 -9.83 1.42
CA GLN A 27 5.06 -8.91 1.92
C GLN A 27 4.83 -7.47 1.46
N GLN A 28 4.26 -7.26 0.28
CA GLN A 28 3.90 -5.93 -0.22
C GLN A 28 2.77 -5.32 0.62
N LEU A 29 1.73 -6.13 0.87
CA LEU A 29 0.58 -5.71 1.65
C LEU A 29 0.98 -5.43 3.11
N ALA A 30 1.80 -6.30 3.71
CA ALA A 30 2.33 -6.10 5.05
C ALA A 30 3.18 -4.82 5.15
N MET A 31 4.08 -4.57 4.19
CA MET A 31 4.86 -3.33 4.15
C MET A 31 3.96 -2.10 4.02
N ALA A 32 2.94 -2.17 3.16
CA ALA A 32 2.04 -1.05 2.93
C ALA A 32 1.17 -0.73 4.15
N GLN A 33 0.73 -1.75 4.90
CA GLN A 33 0.04 -1.58 6.18
C GLN A 33 0.96 -0.95 7.23
N ALA A 34 2.22 -1.41 7.32
CA ALA A 34 3.20 -0.84 8.24
C ALA A 34 3.51 0.63 7.91
N VAL A 35 3.61 0.99 6.63
CA VAL A 35 3.78 2.39 6.20
C VAL A 35 2.55 3.22 6.58
N ALA A 36 1.33 2.74 6.31
CA ALA A 36 0.09 3.44 6.68
C ALA A 36 0.02 3.71 8.20
N GLU A 37 0.32 2.69 9.00
CA GLU A 37 0.35 2.80 10.46
C GLU A 37 1.41 3.81 10.93
N ALA A 38 2.62 3.77 10.36
CA ALA A 38 3.67 4.70 10.72
C ALA A 38 3.29 6.16 10.41
N MET A 39 2.66 6.41 9.25
CA MET A 39 2.18 7.74 8.86
C MET A 39 1.06 8.23 9.78
N ALA A 40 0.07 7.37 10.06
CA ALA A 40 -1.05 7.70 10.95
C ALA A 40 -0.60 8.01 12.39
N ASN A 41 0.51 7.42 12.84
CA ASN A 41 1.06 7.64 14.18
C ASN A 41 2.22 8.65 14.23
N GLU A 42 2.54 9.33 13.12
CA GLU A 42 3.67 10.27 13.01
C GLU A 42 5.02 9.66 13.44
N ARG A 43 5.28 8.40 13.07
CA ARG A 43 6.51 7.67 13.42
C ARG A 43 7.37 7.37 12.20
N HIS A 44 8.67 7.22 12.44
CA HIS A 44 9.59 6.69 11.44
C HIS A 44 9.50 5.16 11.37
N LEU A 45 9.47 4.64 10.14
CA LEU A 45 9.56 3.20 9.85
C LEU A 45 10.85 2.91 9.08
N ILE A 46 11.58 1.91 9.54
CA ILE A 46 12.65 1.28 8.76
C ILE A 46 12.15 -0.09 8.33
N ALA A 47 12.06 -0.32 7.03
CA ALA A 47 11.59 -1.58 6.46
C ALA A 47 12.58 -2.08 5.40
N GLU A 48 12.96 -3.35 5.52
CA GLU A 48 13.69 -4.06 4.47
C GLU A 48 12.69 -4.81 3.58
N ALA A 49 12.85 -4.68 2.27
CA ALA A 49 12.06 -5.45 1.32
C ALA A 49 12.93 -5.91 0.14
N GLY A 50 12.83 -7.21 -0.16
CA GLY A 50 13.55 -7.84 -1.26
C GLY A 50 13.21 -7.26 -2.64
N THR A 51 14.00 -7.59 -3.65
CA THR A 51 13.68 -7.28 -5.05
C THR A 51 12.38 -7.96 -5.48
N GLY A 52 11.60 -7.33 -6.36
CA GLY A 52 10.36 -7.92 -6.87
C GLY A 52 9.15 -7.88 -5.92
N VAL A 53 9.33 -7.51 -4.64
CA VAL A 53 8.24 -7.38 -3.65
C VAL A 53 7.22 -6.30 -4.03
N GLY A 54 7.55 -5.37 -4.92
CA GLY A 54 6.65 -4.26 -5.27
C GLY A 54 6.70 -3.11 -4.26
N LYS A 55 7.89 -2.86 -3.69
CA LYS A 55 8.19 -1.81 -2.70
C LYS A 55 7.61 -0.44 -3.04
N SER A 56 7.67 -0.04 -4.32
CA SER A 56 7.17 1.25 -4.76
C SER A 56 5.68 1.42 -4.50
N PHE A 57 4.86 0.43 -4.88
CA PHE A 57 3.44 0.47 -4.54
C PHE A 57 3.22 0.41 -3.03
N ALA A 58 4.05 -0.34 -2.30
CA ALA A 58 3.91 -0.48 -0.86
C ALA A 58 4.11 0.84 -0.11
N TYR A 59 4.99 1.74 -0.54
CA TYR A 59 5.09 3.07 0.07
C TYR A 59 4.21 4.14 -0.60
N LEU A 60 3.93 4.05 -1.91
CA LEU A 60 3.16 5.07 -2.62
C LEU A 60 1.67 5.03 -2.29
N VAL A 61 1.06 3.85 -2.24
CA VAL A 61 -0.39 3.72 -1.98
C VAL A 61 -0.77 4.33 -0.62
N PRO A 62 -0.17 3.92 0.51
CA PRO A 62 -0.51 4.53 1.80
C PRO A 62 -0.11 6.01 1.87
N ALA A 63 0.98 6.44 1.22
CA ALA A 63 1.35 7.85 1.20
C ALA A 63 0.36 8.74 0.43
N ILE A 64 -0.17 8.25 -0.71
CA ILE A 64 -1.21 8.96 -1.46
C ILE A 64 -2.49 9.03 -0.62
N LEU A 65 -2.94 7.91 -0.04
CA LEU A 65 -4.13 7.88 0.81
C LEU A 65 -4.03 8.89 1.95
N TYR A 66 -2.90 8.91 2.66
CA TYR A 66 -2.63 9.86 3.73
C TYR A 66 -2.63 11.32 3.23
N ALA A 67 -1.95 11.60 2.10
CA ALA A 67 -1.87 12.95 1.55
C ALA A 67 -3.21 13.47 0.98
N THR A 68 -4.14 12.59 0.65
CA THR A 68 -5.45 12.94 0.07
C THR A 68 -6.62 12.69 1.02
N GLU A 69 -6.38 12.32 2.28
CA GLU A 69 -7.43 11.97 3.24
C GLU A 69 -8.47 13.09 3.39
N ASP A 70 -8.03 14.36 3.38
CA ASP A 70 -8.89 15.55 3.47
C ASP A 70 -9.59 15.95 2.15
N GLN A 71 -9.30 15.25 1.03
CA GLN A 71 -9.82 15.59 -0.30
C GLN A 71 -10.99 14.69 -0.74
N VAL A 72 -11.41 13.75 0.11
CA VAL A 72 -12.45 12.75 -0.18
C VAL A 72 -13.73 13.04 0.61
#